data_AF-A0A016UEZ0-F1
#
_entry.id   AF-A0A016UEZ0-F1
#
_cell.length_a   1.000
_cell.length_b   1.000
_cell.length_c   1.000
_cell.angle_alpha   90.00
_cell.angle_beta   90.00
_cell.angle_gamma   90.00
#
_symmetry.space_group_name_H-M   'P 1'
#
loop_
_entity.id
_entity.type
_entity.pdbx_description
1 polymer ?
#
loop_
_entity_poly.entity_id
_entity_poly.type
_entity_poly.pdbx_seq_one_letter_code
_entity_poly.pdbx_strand_id
1 'polypeptide(L)'
;MVDCPHISGSVCIAAVNLSQLQLLREFNDVDYGVQRSGRMQRRISREGAEKALWNCVTCDSSESPWLCLACGLIFCGRFVNAHGIKHHNEMKHPRHCVLMSCHTYEVFW
;
A
#
# COMPACT_ATOMS: atom_id res chain seq x y z
N MET A 1 -15.95 21.27 -10.21
CA MET A 1 -15.45 20.92 -8.86
C MET A 1 -14.16 20.14 -9.00
N VAL A 2 -13.11 20.72 -9.60
CA VAL A 2 -11.99 19.90 -10.12
C VAL A 2 -10.58 20.43 -9.85
N ASP A 3 -10.40 21.55 -9.16
CA ASP A 3 -9.06 22.04 -8.82
C ASP A 3 -8.73 21.73 -7.36
N CYS A 4 -8.53 20.45 -7.05
CA CYS A 4 -7.87 20.11 -5.79
C CYS A 4 -6.38 20.42 -5.94
N PRO A 5 -5.79 21.37 -5.18
CA PRO A 5 -4.38 21.71 -5.32
C PRO A 5 -3.44 20.53 -5.08
N HIS A 6 -3.92 19.48 -4.38
CA HIS A 6 -3.19 18.23 -4.15
C HIS A 6 -3.17 17.30 -5.37
N ILE A 7 -4.03 17.54 -6.36
CA ILE A 7 -4.14 16.80 -7.63
C ILE A 7 -3.90 17.78 -8.79
N SER A 8 -2.90 18.65 -8.65
CA SER A 8 -2.53 19.66 -9.66
C SER A 8 -1.62 19.12 -10.78
N GLY A 9 -1.26 17.83 -10.73
CA GLY A 9 -0.45 17.16 -11.74
C GLY A 9 -0.65 15.64 -11.74
N SER A 10 -0.16 14.97 -12.79
CA SER A 10 -0.18 13.51 -12.87
C SER A 10 0.64 12.90 -11.74
N VAL A 11 0.00 12.14 -10.85
CA VAL A 11 0.69 11.29 -9.88
C VAL A 11 0.92 9.94 -10.55
N CYS A 12 2.12 9.71 -11.05
CA CYS A 12 2.54 8.35 -11.43
C CYS A 12 2.83 7.59 -10.14
N ILE A 13 2.16 6.45 -9.91
CA ILE A 13 2.68 5.40 -9.03
C ILE A 13 4.07 5.14 -9.54
N ALA A 14 5.10 5.50 -8.74
CA ALA A 14 6.53 5.57 -9.07
C ALA A 14 6.82 5.21 -10.53
N ALA A 15 7.24 6.17 -11.39
CA ALA A 15 7.59 5.87 -12.77
C ALA A 15 8.68 4.79 -12.82
N VAL A 16 8.26 3.54 -12.92
CA VAL A 16 9.12 2.36 -12.97
C VAL A 16 9.15 1.94 -14.43
N ASN A 17 10.36 1.80 -14.98
CA ASN A 17 10.50 1.24 -16.32
C ASN A 17 10.03 -0.23 -16.31
N LEU A 18 9.72 -0.80 -17.48
CA LEU A 18 9.30 -2.20 -17.63
C LEU A 18 10.26 -3.19 -16.94
N SER A 19 11.56 -2.91 -16.95
CA SER A 19 12.57 -3.70 -16.24
C SER A 19 12.43 -3.61 -14.71
N GLN A 20 12.11 -2.43 -14.19
CA GLN A 20 11.84 -2.23 -12.76
C GLN A 20 10.49 -2.82 -12.34
N LEU A 21 9.50 -2.86 -13.24
CA LEU A 21 8.25 -3.59 -13.00
C LEU A 21 8.46 -5.10 -12.93
N GLN A 22 9.33 -5.66 -13.78
CA GLN A 22 9.70 -7.08 -13.70
C GLN A 22 10.45 -7.38 -12.40
N LEU A 23 11.36 -6.51 -11.97
CA LEU A 23 12.03 -6.64 -10.68
C LEU A 23 11.08 -6.45 -9.51
N LEU A 24 10.13 -5.51 -9.55
CA LEU A 24 9.09 -5.36 -8.53
C LEU A 24 8.14 -6.55 -8.50
N ARG A 25 7.89 -7.20 -9.64
CA ARG A 25 7.15 -8.46 -9.69
C ARG A 25 7.96 -9.56 -9.01
N GLU A 26 9.25 -9.70 -9.34
CA GLU A 26 10.15 -10.63 -8.65
C GLU A 26 10.31 -10.29 -7.16
N PHE A 27 10.32 -9.02 -6.76
CA PHE A 27 10.36 -8.57 -5.35
C PHE A 27 9.02 -8.74 -4.64
N ASN A 28 7.88 -8.65 -5.33
CA ASN A 28 6.57 -9.01 -4.79
C ASN A 28 6.38 -10.54 -4.73
N ASP A 29 7.09 -11.29 -5.58
CA ASP A 29 7.26 -12.75 -5.46
C ASP A 29 8.28 -13.09 -4.34
N VAL A 30 9.20 -12.18 -4.01
CA VAL A 30 10.04 -12.21 -2.81
C VAL A 30 9.22 -11.73 -1.61
N ASP A 31 8.38 -12.65 -1.14
CA ASP A 31 8.10 -12.86 0.28
C ASP A 31 8.05 -11.54 1.09
N TYR A 32 6.84 -10.97 1.25
CA TYR A 32 6.45 -10.33 2.52
C TYR A 32 6.41 -11.44 3.60
N GLY A 33 7.58 -12.01 3.81
CA GLY A 33 7.89 -13.11 4.67
C GLY A 33 7.98 -12.56 6.06
N VAL A 34 6.94 -12.84 6.83
CA VAL A 34 7.07 -13.23 8.23
C VAL A 34 8.49 -13.77 8.48
N GLN A 35 9.25 -13.13 9.37
CA GLN A 35 10.56 -13.60 9.80
C GLN A 35 10.48 -15.08 10.20
N ARG A 36 10.97 -15.98 9.34
CA ARG A 36 11.08 -17.41 9.63
C ARG A 36 12.44 -17.71 10.25
N SER A 37 12.50 -17.58 11.58
CA SER A 37 13.47 -18.32 12.38
C SER A 37 12.85 -19.67 12.77
N GLY A 38 13.44 -20.77 12.29
CA GLY A 38 13.36 -22.10 12.91
C GLY A 38 12.08 -22.93 12.75
N ARG A 39 12.12 -23.88 11.80
CA ARG A 39 11.66 -25.29 11.96
C ARG A 39 10.31 -25.55 12.66
N MET A 40 9.19 -25.51 11.91
CA MET A 40 8.06 -26.46 12.00
C MET A 40 7.08 -26.20 10.84
N GLN A 41 6.97 -27.10 9.88
CA GLN A 41 5.97 -27.03 8.80
C GLN A 41 4.57 -27.21 9.39
N ARG A 42 3.81 -26.13 9.51
CA ARG A 42 2.34 -26.21 9.56
C ARG A 42 1.80 -25.96 8.16
N ARG A 43 1.03 -26.93 7.65
CA ARG A 43 0.24 -26.82 6.43
C ARG A 43 -0.73 -25.65 6.60
N ILE A 44 -0.40 -24.50 6.03
CA ILE A 44 -1.35 -23.39 5.90
C ILE A 44 -2.29 -23.78 4.76
N SER A 45 -3.54 -24.07 5.12
CA SER A 45 -4.64 -24.29 4.19
C SER A 45 -4.69 -23.12 3.21
N ARG A 46 -4.84 -23.44 1.91
CA ARG A 46 -4.84 -22.51 0.76
C ARG A 46 -5.88 -21.36 0.83
N GLU A 47 -6.74 -21.35 1.84
CA GLU A 47 -7.83 -20.37 2.03
C GLU A 47 -7.39 -19.09 2.78
N GLY A 48 -6.14 -19.00 3.23
CA GLY A 48 -5.64 -17.86 4.03
C GLY A 48 -4.86 -16.79 3.26
N ALA A 49 -4.47 -17.04 2.00
CA ALA A 49 -3.55 -16.16 1.26
C ALA A 49 -4.24 -14.93 0.65
N GLU A 50 -5.56 -14.98 0.42
CA GLU A 50 -6.30 -13.90 -0.24
C GLU A 50 -6.52 -12.68 0.69
N LYS A 51 -6.46 -12.89 2.01
CA LYS A 51 -6.67 -11.83 3.01
C LYS A 51 -5.48 -10.89 3.20
N ALA A 52 -4.29 -11.22 2.69
CA ALA A 52 -3.07 -10.45 2.96
C ALA A 52 -2.81 -9.32 1.95
N LEU A 53 -3.58 -9.23 0.85
CA LEU A 53 -3.29 -8.28 -0.22
C LEU A 53 -3.60 -6.82 0.14
N TRP A 54 -4.52 -6.59 1.08
CA TRP A 54 -5.04 -5.26 1.38
C TRP A 54 -4.83 -4.85 2.84
N ASN A 55 -3.76 -5.32 3.46
CA ASN A 55 -3.48 -5.02 4.86
C ASN A 55 -2.59 -3.79 4.99
N CYS A 56 -2.81 -3.03 6.07
CA CYS A 56 -1.94 -1.92 6.43
C CYS A 56 -0.52 -2.43 6.72
N VAL A 57 0.48 -1.89 6.02
CA VAL A 57 1.89 -2.24 6.21
C VAL A 57 2.42 -1.99 7.64
N THR A 58 1.75 -1.09 8.40
CA THR A 58 2.19 -0.72 9.75
C THR A 58 1.51 -1.52 10.87
N CYS A 59 0.23 -1.89 10.72
CA CYS A 59 -0.52 -2.54 11.80
C CYS A 59 -1.34 -3.77 11.36
N ASP A 60 -1.15 -4.23 10.13
CA ASP A 60 -1.78 -5.42 9.53
C ASP A 60 -3.33 -5.41 9.49
N SER A 61 -3.94 -4.26 9.78
CA SER A 61 -5.40 -4.11 9.69
C SER A 61 -5.85 -4.16 8.23
N SER A 62 -6.85 -4.99 7.96
CA SER A 62 -7.57 -5.04 6.68
C SER A 62 -8.76 -4.08 6.62
N GLU A 63 -8.98 -3.28 7.67
CA GLU A 63 -10.06 -2.31 7.73
C GLU A 63 -9.68 -1.00 7.03
N SER A 64 -10.58 -0.52 6.17
CA SER A 64 -10.41 0.72 5.39
C SER A 64 -9.02 0.86 4.76
N PRO A 65 -8.59 -0.06 3.87
CA PRO A 65 -7.27 -0.02 3.28
C PRO A 65 -7.16 1.07 2.22
N TRP A 66 -6.13 1.90 2.35
CA TRP A 66 -5.83 3.04 1.48
C TRP A 66 -4.47 2.83 0.81
N LEU A 67 -4.46 2.83 -0.51
CA LEU A 67 -3.27 2.76 -1.36
C LEU A 67 -2.67 4.15 -1.56
N CYS A 68 -1.40 4.35 -1.26
CA CYS A 68 -0.70 5.57 -1.65
C CYS A 68 -0.38 5.54 -3.15
N LEU A 69 -0.87 6.52 -3.91
CA LEU A 69 -0.65 6.58 -5.36
C LEU A 69 0.76 7.06 -5.74
N ALA A 70 1.59 7.49 -4.79
CA ALA A 70 2.99 7.83 -5.06
C ALA A 70 3.91 6.60 -4.98
N CYS A 71 3.71 5.72 -3.99
CA CYS A 71 4.62 4.60 -3.70
C CYS A 71 3.99 3.20 -3.74
N GLY A 72 2.67 3.08 -3.86
CA GLY A 72 1.98 1.79 -3.94
C GLY A 72 1.84 1.03 -2.61
N LEU A 73 2.24 1.63 -1.47
CA LEU A 73 2.05 1.02 -0.15
C LEU A 73 0.61 1.19 0.36
N ILE A 74 0.15 0.21 1.15
CA ILE A 74 -1.21 0.17 1.70
C ILE A 74 -1.17 0.53 3.19
N PHE A 75 -2.06 1.44 3.59
CA PHE A 75 -2.19 1.91 4.96
C PHE A 75 -3.66 1.86 5.40
N CYS A 76 -3.93 1.70 6.70
CA CYS A 76 -5.30 1.80 7.19
C CYS A 76 -5.78 3.26 7.20
N GLY A 77 -7.09 3.41 7.03
CA GLY A 77 -7.75 4.69 6.91
C GLY A 77 -7.77 5.52 8.19
N ARG A 78 -8.24 6.76 8.06
CA ARG A 78 -8.24 7.77 9.13
C ARG A 78 -8.99 7.35 10.41
N PHE A 79 -10.02 6.52 10.27
CA PHE A 79 -10.86 6.10 11.40
C PHE A 79 -10.40 4.78 12.04
N VAL A 80 -9.31 4.20 11.53
CA VAL A 80 -8.68 3.00 12.11
C VAL A 80 -7.50 3.45 12.98
N ASN A 81 -6.27 3.43 12.45
CA ASN A 81 -5.07 3.96 13.13
C ASN A 81 -4.46 5.16 12.39
N ALA A 82 -5.10 5.64 11.32
CA ALA A 82 -4.68 6.80 10.54
C ALA A 82 -3.25 6.70 9.96
N HIS A 83 -2.76 5.50 9.68
CA HIS A 83 -1.43 5.31 9.11
C HIS A 83 -1.31 5.94 7.72
N GLY A 84 -2.39 5.98 6.92
CA GLY A 84 -2.37 6.66 5.62
C GLY A 84 -2.17 8.17 5.75
N ILE A 85 -2.80 8.80 6.75
CA ILE A 85 -2.65 10.23 7.04
C ILE A 85 -1.26 10.53 7.60
N LYS A 86 -0.75 9.68 8.51
CA LYS A 86 0.61 9.82 9.02
C LYS A 86 1.64 9.76 7.88
N HIS A 87 1.49 8.78 6.98
CA HIS A 87 2.34 8.63 5.82
C HIS A 87 2.32 9.85 4.89
N HIS A 88 1.13 10.38 4.56
CA HIS A 88 0.98 11.64 3.83
C HIS A 88 1.75 12.80 4.49
N ASN A 89 1.65 12.91 5.81
CA ASN A 89 2.26 13.99 6.56
C ASN A 89 3.78 13.89 6.62
N GLU A 90 4.34 12.68 6.72
CA GLU A 90 5.79 12.47 6.84
C GLU A 90 6.51 12.52 5.48
N MET A 91 5.88 12.04 4.40
CA MET A 91 6.49 11.96 3.08
C MET A 91 6.33 13.26 2.28
N LYS A 92 7.24 14.22 2.53
CA LYS A 92 7.25 15.52 1.84
C LYS A 92 7.97 15.51 0.49
N HIS A 93 8.99 14.66 0.30
CA HIS A 93 9.80 14.58 -0.93
C HIS A 93 10.22 13.12 -1.26
N PRO A 94 9.73 12.52 -2.37
CA PRO A 94 8.63 13.01 -3.19
C PRO A 94 7.34 13.14 -2.35
N ARG A 95 6.43 14.02 -2.77
CA ARG A 95 5.24 14.33 -1.97
C ARG A 95 4.21 13.22 -2.14
N HIS A 96 3.79 12.58 -1.05
CA HIS A 96 2.76 11.53 -1.09
C HIS A 96 1.40 12.13 -0.77
N CYS A 97 0.85 12.89 -1.72
CA CYS A 97 -0.33 13.73 -1.49
C CYS A 97 -1.68 13.05 -1.77
N VAL A 98 -1.68 11.84 -2.31
CA VAL A 98 -2.90 11.17 -2.76
C VAL A 98 -2.92 9.72 -2.26
N LEU A 99 -4.00 9.37 -1.57
CA LEU A 99 -4.35 8.02 -1.19
C LEU A 99 -5.68 7.63 -1.82
N MET A 100 -5.86 6.35 -2.13
CA MET A 100 -7.07 5.83 -2.75
C MET A 100 -7.60 4.65 -1.92
N SER A 101 -8.89 4.64 -1.63
CA SER A 101 -9.56 3.47 -1.06
C SER A 101 -9.41 2.26 -1.99
N CYS A 102 -8.98 1.12 -1.45
CA CYS A 102 -8.81 -0.08 -2.27
C CYS A 102 -10.16 -0.76 -2.61
N HIS A 103 -11.23 -0.41 -1.89
CA HIS A 103 -12.56 -0.98 -2.09
C HIS A 103 -13.47 -0.07 -2.92
N THR A 104 -13.46 1.24 -2.66
CA THR A 104 -14.40 2.20 -3.26
C THR A 104 -13.75 3.06 -4.34
N TYR A 105 -12.43 3.04 -4.46
CA TYR A 105 -11.64 3.90 -5.36
C TYR A 105 -11.82 5.41 -5.12
N GLU A 106 -12.42 5.76 -3.98
CA GLU A 106 -12.49 7.15 -3.51
C GLU A 106 -11.09 7.65 -3.17
N VAL A 107 -10.83 8.91 -3.50
CA VAL A 107 -9.52 9.53 -3.35
C VAL A 107 -9.51 10.47 -2.16
N PHE A 108 -8.46 10.38 -1.36
CA PHE A 108 -8.19 11.19 -0.18
C PHE A 108 -6.84 11.90 -0.31
N TRP A 109 -6.73 13.07 0.32
CA TRP A 109 -5.50 13.84 0.49
C TRP A 109 -5.29 14.14 1.97
#